data_AF-A0A1Q4VBV1-F1
#
_entry.id   AF-A0A1Q4VBV1-F1
#
_cell.length_a   1.000
_cell.length_b   1.000
_cell.length_c   1.000
_cell.angle_alpha   90.00
_cell.angle_beta   90.00
_cell.angle_gamma   90.00
#
_symmetry.space_group_name_H-M   'P 1'
#
loop_
_entity.id
_entity.type
_entity.pdbx_description
1 polymer ?
#
loop_
_entity_poly.entity_id
_entity_poly.type
_entity_poly.pdbx_seq_one_letter_code
_entity_poly.pdbx_strand_id
1 'polypeptide(L)'
;MPRRPSATPWPALLVPAKAVNLYLAYAVVTTTPGGAWDENTLTGIETACSLLLLTAALTESLNYAALRHRALPHRWLILATCLPTVACVRWGRIVQRYPG
;
A
#
# COMPACT_ATOMS: atom_id res chain seq x y z
N MET A 1 0.07 -42.56 -3.96
CA MET A 1 -0.23 -41.37 -4.81
C MET A 1 0.12 -40.11 -4.03
N PRO A 2 1.13 -39.33 -4.42
CA PRO A 2 1.42 -38.06 -3.75
C PRO A 2 0.36 -37.02 -4.16
N ARG A 3 -0.39 -36.48 -3.18
CA ARG A 3 -1.28 -35.34 -3.40
C ARG A 3 -0.43 -34.16 -3.87
N ARG A 4 -0.65 -33.67 -5.10
CA ARG A 4 -0.14 -32.36 -5.51
C ARG A 4 -0.60 -31.33 -4.46
N PRO A 5 0.29 -30.52 -3.89
CA PRO A 5 -0.16 -29.41 -3.06
C PRO A 5 -1.03 -28.52 -3.95
N SER A 6 -2.31 -28.39 -3.61
CA SER A 6 -3.18 -27.40 -4.23
C SER A 6 -2.48 -26.05 -4.03
N ALA A 7 -2.05 -25.42 -5.12
CA ALA A 7 -1.46 -24.09 -5.05
C ALA A 7 -2.49 -23.18 -4.38
N THR A 8 -2.25 -22.81 -3.12
CA THR A 8 -3.09 -21.86 -2.42
C THR A 8 -3.10 -20.57 -3.24
N PRO A 9 -4.25 -20.01 -3.62
CA PRO A 9 -4.31 -18.86 -4.53
C PRO A 9 -3.78 -17.56 -3.90
N TRP A 10 -3.50 -17.57 -2.59
CA TRP A 10 -3.09 -16.41 -1.81
C TRP A 10 -1.85 -15.68 -2.34
N PRO A 11 -0.72 -16.34 -2.69
CA PRO A 11 0.45 -15.65 -3.22
C PRO A 11 0.16 -14.98 -4.57
N ALA A 12 -0.65 -15.62 -5.43
CA ALA A 12 -1.02 -15.07 -6.73
C ALA A 12 -1.83 -13.77 -6.62
N LEU A 13 -2.59 -13.61 -5.53
CA LEU A 13 -3.34 -12.39 -5.24
C LEU A 13 -2.50 -11.34 -4.47
N LEU A 14 -1.71 -11.78 -3.50
CA LEU A 14 -0.98 -10.89 -2.59
C LEU A 14 0.27 -10.28 -3.20
N VAL A 15 0.94 -10.98 -4.11
CA VAL A 15 2.10 -10.43 -4.83
C VAL A 15 1.73 -9.20 -5.67
N PRO A 16 0.73 -9.25 -6.58
CA PRO A 16 0.35 -8.06 -7.35
C PRO A 16 -0.21 -6.96 -6.45
N ALA A 17 -0.98 -7.29 -5.41
CA ALA A 17 -1.48 -6.29 -4.46
C ALA A 17 -0.33 -5.54 -3.76
N LYS A 18 0.69 -6.26 -3.29
CA LYS A 18 1.89 -5.66 -2.70
C LYS A 18 2.71 -4.85 -3.71
N ALA A 19 2.77 -5.29 -4.97
CA ALA A 19 3.45 -4.55 -6.04
C ALA A 19 2.74 -3.22 -6.34
N VAL A 20 1.40 -3.20 -6.36
CA VAL A 20 0.60 -1.98 -6.48
C VAL A 20 0.86 -1.05 -5.31
N ASN A 21 0.84 -1.54 -4.07
CA ASN A 21 1.14 -0.72 -2.90
C ASN A 21 2.57 -0.14 -2.95
N LEU A 22 3.54 -0.93 -3.42
CA LEU A 22 4.92 -0.47 -3.57
C LEU A 22 5.04 0.62 -4.64
N TYR A 23 4.38 0.45 -5.78
CA TYR A 23 4.34 1.46 -6.84
C TYR A 23 3.70 2.77 -6.37
N LEU A 24 2.58 2.68 -5.65
CA LEU A 24 1.92 3.86 -5.08
C LEU A 24 2.78 4.54 -4.02
N ALA A 25 3.44 3.77 -3.14
CA ALA A 25 4.35 4.33 -2.15
C ALA A 25 5.55 5.03 -2.80
N TYR A 26 6.09 4.46 -3.88
CA TYR A 26 7.12 5.09 -4.69
C TYR A 26 6.63 6.43 -5.25
N ALA A 27 5.46 6.45 -5.92
CA ALA A 27 4.88 7.66 -6.48
C ALA A 27 4.66 8.75 -5.41
N VAL A 28 4.14 8.39 -4.24
CA VAL A 28 3.92 9.30 -3.11
C VAL A 28 5.22 9.94 -2.61
N VAL A 29 6.32 9.17 -2.59
CA VAL A 29 7.63 9.64 -2.12
C VAL A 29 8.34 10.49 -3.17
N THR A 30 8.30 10.10 -4.44
CA THR A 30 9.05 10.77 -5.51
C THR A 30 8.34 11.99 -6.07
N THR A 31 7.01 12.07 -5.94
CA THR A 31 6.26 13.22 -6.42
C THR A 31 6.43 14.39 -5.45
N THR A 32 7.02 15.47 -5.95
CA THR A 32 7.19 16.73 -5.22
C THR A 32 6.45 17.85 -5.96
N PRO A 33 5.65 18.66 -5.26
CA PRO A 33 4.98 19.79 -5.90
C PRO A 33 6.01 20.82 -6.39
N GLY A 34 5.78 21.39 -7.57
CA GLY A 34 6.63 22.42 -8.16
C GLY A 34 6.56 23.78 -7.46
N GLY A 35 5.62 23.96 -6.54
CA GLY A 35 5.40 25.18 -5.76
C GLY A 35 4.10 25.10 -4.96
N ALA A 36 3.82 26.11 -4.13
CA ALA A 36 2.61 26.17 -3.30
C ALA A 36 1.29 26.30 -4.09
N TRP A 37 1.37 26.62 -5.39
CA TRP A 37 0.23 26.81 -6.28
C TRP A 37 0.09 25.67 -7.31
N ASP A 38 0.83 24.58 -7.12
CA ASP A 38 0.78 23.39 -7.97
C ASP A 38 -0.34 22.44 -7.50
N GLU A 39 -1.57 22.92 -7.61
CA GLU A 39 -2.78 22.27 -7.09
C GLU A 39 -3.00 20.88 -7.68
N ASN A 40 -2.64 20.71 -8.97
CA ASN A 40 -2.80 19.44 -9.68
C ASN A 40 -1.84 18.38 -9.12
N THR A 41 -0.59 18.75 -8.83
CA THR A 41 0.37 17.83 -8.22
C THR A 41 0.01 17.52 -6.77
N LEU A 42 -0.48 18.52 -6.01
CA LEU A 42 -1.00 18.31 -4.64
C LEU A 42 -2.16 17.32 -4.63
N THR A 43 -3.18 17.55 -5.46
CA THR A 43 -4.33 16.64 -5.63
C THR A 43 -3.89 15.24 -6.06
N GLY A 44 -2.90 15.15 -6.95
CA GLY A 44 -2.32 13.87 -7.38
C GLY A 44 -1.67 13.11 -6.23
N ILE A 45 -0.93 13.79 -5.35
CA ILE A 45 -0.30 13.17 -4.18
C ILE A 45 -1.36 12.73 -3.16
N GLU A 46 -2.37 13.56 -2.88
CA GLU A 46 -3.48 13.19 -1.98
C GLU A 46 -4.27 11.99 -2.50
N THR A 47 -4.55 11.97 -3.81
CA THR A 47 -5.21 10.84 -4.46
C THR A 47 -4.36 9.57 -4.36
N ALA A 48 -3.05 9.66 -4.63
CA ALA A 48 -2.12 8.54 -4.52
C ALA A 48 -2.00 8.02 -3.07
N CYS A 49 -1.98 8.91 -2.08
CA CYS A 49 -1.98 8.50 -0.67
C CYS A 49 -3.30 7.83 -0.27
N SER A 50 -4.45 8.34 -0.73
CA SER A 50 -5.77 7.75 -0.46
C SER A 50 -5.86 6.34 -1.05
N LEU A 51 -5.44 6.18 -2.30
CA LEU A 51 -5.34 4.89 -2.98
C LEU A 51 -4.40 3.94 -2.23
N LEU A 52 -3.23 4.41 -1.79
CA LEU A 52 -2.29 3.57 -1.03
C LEU A 52 -2.91 3.09 0.29
N LEU A 53 -3.64 3.93 1.01
CA LEU A 53 -4.31 3.54 2.25
C LEU A 53 -5.41 2.49 2.00
N LEU A 54 -6.25 2.69 0.98
CA LEU A 54 -7.31 1.75 0.64
C LEU A 54 -6.74 0.39 0.19
N THR A 55 -5.76 0.41 -0.71
CA THR A 55 -5.12 -0.79 -1.23
C THR A 55 -4.30 -1.51 -0.15
N ALA A 56 -3.64 -0.79 0.76
CA ALA A 56 -2.99 -1.36 1.94
C ALA A 56 -4.00 -2.05 2.87
N ALA A 57 -5.13 -1.42 3.19
CA ALA A 57 -6.17 -2.01 4.05
C ALA A 57 -6.77 -3.29 3.46
N LEU A 58 -7.02 -3.30 2.14
CA LEU A 58 -7.46 -4.51 1.42
C LEU A 58 -6.39 -5.59 1.46
N THR A 59 -5.13 -5.23 1.20
CA THR A 59 -3.99 -6.16 1.23
C THR A 59 -3.79 -6.74 2.62
N GLU A 60 -3.98 -5.95 3.66
CA GLU A 60 -3.88 -6.38 5.05
C GLU A 60 -5.01 -7.35 5.42
N SER A 61 -6.25 -7.03 5.03
CA SER A 61 -7.40 -7.93 5.18
C SER A 61 -7.17 -9.29 4.51
N LEU A 62 -6.59 -9.29 3.30
CA LEU A 62 -6.22 -10.51 2.57
C LEU A 62 -5.10 -11.28 3.27
N ASN A 63 -4.09 -10.59 3.84
CA ASN A 63 -3.04 -11.25 4.63
C ASN A 63 -3.63 -11.89 5.90
N TYR A 64 -4.55 -11.22 6.59
CA TYR A 64 -5.24 -11.79 7.75
C TYR A 64 -6.07 -13.03 7.38
N ALA A 65 -6.79 -13.00 6.25
CA ALA A 65 -7.51 -14.17 5.76
C ALA A 65 -6.54 -15.33 5.47
N ALA A 66 -5.44 -15.08 4.75
CA ALA A 66 -4.44 -16.09 4.45
C ALA A 66 -3.73 -16.65 5.69
N LEU A 67 -3.50 -15.82 6.71
CA LEU A 67 -2.98 -16.25 8.02
C LEU A 67 -3.94 -17.15 8.77
N ARG A 68 -5.25 -16.83 8.77
CA ARG A 68 -6.28 -17.69 9.37
C ARG A 68 -6.32 -19.06 8.69
N HIS A 69 -6.06 -19.12 7.38
CA HIS A 69 -5.94 -20.37 6.63
C HIS A 69 -4.57 -21.06 6.78
N ARG A 70 -3.66 -20.57 7.63
CA ARG A 70 -2.27 -21.04 7.81
C ARG A 70 -1.50 -21.16 6.49
N ALA A 71 -1.86 -20.36 5.49
CA ALA A 71 -1.28 -20.43 4.16
C ALA A 71 -0.01 -19.56 4.01
N LEU A 72 0.26 -18.65 4.97
CA LEU A 72 1.37 -17.70 4.89
C LEU A 72 2.07 -17.45 6.24
N PRO A 73 3.39 -17.16 6.23
CA PRO A 73 4.14 -16.81 7.42
C PRO A 73 3.95 -15.33 7.83
N HIS A 74 4.02 -15.06 9.12
CA HIS A 74 3.74 -13.75 9.73
C HIS A 74 4.57 -12.58 9.16
N ARG A 75 5.77 -12.87 8.62
CA ARG A 75 6.64 -11.87 7.96
C ARG A 75 5.97 -11.16 6.78
N TRP A 76 4.94 -11.76 6.17
CA TRP A 76 4.19 -11.14 5.08
C TRP A 76 3.34 -9.94 5.51
N LEU A 77 3.09 -9.78 6.82
CA LEU A 77 2.37 -8.61 7.37
C LEU A 77 3.22 -7.35 7.43
N ILE A 78 4.53 -7.49 7.64
CA ILE A 78 5.43 -6.34 7.87
C ILE A 78 5.38 -5.38 6.69
N LEU A 79 5.45 -5.90 5.46
CA LEU A 79 5.38 -5.06 4.26
C LEU A 79 4.02 -4.39 4.08
N ALA A 80 2.94 -5.04 4.52
CA ALA A 80 1.59 -4.47 4.43
C ALA A 80 1.36 -3.34 5.43
N THR A 81 2.03 -3.38 6.59
CA THR A 81 1.92 -2.37 7.66
C THR A 81 2.89 -1.20 7.48
N CYS A 82 4.08 -1.42 6.91
CA CYS A 82 5.05 -0.33 6.73
C CYS A 82 4.72 0.63 5.57
N LEU A 83 4.03 0.19 4.52
CA LEU A 83 3.67 1.06 3.39
C LEU A 83 2.61 2.13 3.73
N PRO A 84 1.51 1.83 4.46
CA PRO A 84 0.53 2.87 4.81
C PRO A 84 1.10 3.92 5.76
N THR A 85 2.08 3.59 6.63
CA THR A 85 2.72 4.60 7.48
C THR A 85 3.48 5.64 6.67
N VAL A 86 4.08 5.26 5.53
CA VAL A 86 4.71 6.20 4.60
C VAL A 86 3.68 7.18 4.02
N ALA A 87 2.50 6.69 3.61
CA ALA A 87 1.40 7.53 3.15
C ALA A 87 0.95 8.51 4.24
N CYS A 88 0.68 8.03 5.46
CA CYS A 88 0.25 8.88 6.57
C CYS A 88 1.26 9.98 6.89
N VAL A 89 2.54 9.64 6.95
CA VAL A 89 3.61 10.61 7.21
C VAL A 89 3.71 11.64 6.09
N ARG A 90 3.61 11.21 4.82
CA ARG A 90 3.67 12.12 3.68
C ARG A 90 2.47 13.06 3.64
N TRP A 91 1.26 12.54 3.83
CA TRP A 91 0.03 13.32 3.90
C TRP A 91 0.11 14.38 4.98
N GLY A 92 0.47 13.98 6.21
CA GLY A 92 0.58 14.91 7.33
C GLY A 92 1.55 16.06 7.06
N ARG A 93 2.67 15.79 6.37
CA ARG A 93 3.61 16.84 5.96
C ARG A 93 3.04 17.80 4.92
N ILE A 94 2.22 17.30 3.99
CA ILE A 94 1.59 18.13 2.95
C ILE A 94 0.59 19.09 3.60
N VAL A 95 -0.31 18.57 4.43
CA VAL A 95 -1.30 19.38 5.17
C VAL A 95 -0.64 20.44 6.04
N GLN A 96 0.50 20.13 6.67
CA GLN A 96 1.24 21.10 7.48
C GLN A 96 1.97 22.17 6.65
N ARG A 97 2.48 21.83 5.46
CA ARG A 97 3.24 22.76 4.62
C ARG A 97 2.37 23.62 3.70
N TYR A 98 1.20 23.12 3.33
CA TYR A 98 0.26 23.76 2.41
C TYR A 98 -1.14 23.73 3.02
N PRO A 99 -1.39 24.50 4.11
CA PRO A 99 -2.74 24.70 4.60
C PRO A 99 -3.50 25.54 3.55
N GLY A 100 -4.65 25.02 3.10
CA GLY A 100 -5.56 25.77 2.21
C GLY A 100 -6.16 27.00 2.85
#